data_AF-A0A7K6LBW3-F1
#
_entry.id   AF-A0A7K6LBW3-F1
#
_cell.length_a   1.000
_cell.length_b   1.000
_cell.length_c   1.000
_cell.angle_alpha   90.00
_cell.angle_beta   90.00
_cell.angle_gamma   90.00
#
_symmetry.space_group_name_H-M   'P 1'
#
loop_
_entity.id
_entity.type
_entity.pdbx_description
1 polymer ?
#
loop_
_entity_poly.entity_id
_entity_poly.type
_entity_poly.pdbx_seq_one_letter_code
_entity_poly.pdbx_strand_id
1 'polypeptide(L)'
;VLFLAYFAMQVIYARRKYKISPPETTGHPEFERTFRAQANCSEYFPVFISLLWVAGIFFHQGVTAACGLLYLYSRLKYFQGYTAAAQGRLAPLYASAWLLWLLVGLALAGLLAHFLWP
;
A
#
# COMPACT_ATOMS: atom_id res chain seq x y z
N VAL A 1 1.78 4.49 9.16
CA VAL A 1 0.61 4.34 10.07
C VAL A 1 -0.51 5.31 9.73
N LEU A 2 -0.26 6.63 9.66
CA LEU A 2 -1.29 7.65 9.36
C LEU A 2 -2.10 7.35 8.09
N PHE A 3 -1.44 6.83 7.07
CA PHE A 3 -2.06 6.41 5.82
C PHE A 3 -3.11 5.29 5.98
N LEU A 4 -2.81 4.27 6.78
CA LEU A 4 -3.78 3.20 7.09
C LEU A 4 -4.92 3.71 7.96
N ALA A 5 -4.63 4.60 8.91
CA ALA A 5 -5.65 5.24 9.74
C ALA A 5 -6.64 6.05 8.89
N TYR A 6 -6.13 6.82 7.91
CA TYR A 6 -6.98 7.52 6.95
C TYR A 6 -7.92 6.55 6.20
N PHE A 7 -7.42 5.43 5.68
CA PHE A 7 -8.26 4.44 4.99
C PHE A 7 -9.30 3.79 5.90
N ALA A 8 -8.93 3.45 7.13
CA ALA A 8 -9.88 2.94 8.11
C ALA A 8 -11.01 3.95 8.38
N MET A 9 -10.68 5.24 8.50
CA MET A 9 -11.67 6.30 8.66
C MET A 9 -12.60 6.42 7.44
N GLN A 10 -12.08 6.26 6.22
CA GLN A 10 -12.90 6.24 5.01
C GLN A 10 -13.87 5.05 4.97
N VAL A 11 -13.44 3.87 5.43
CA VAL A 11 -14.34 2.71 5.58
C VAL A 11 -15.42 2.98 6.62
N ILE A 12 -15.08 3.57 7.77
CA ILE A 12 -16.06 3.95 8.81
C ILE A 12 -17.08 4.94 8.25
N TYR A 13 -16.63 5.93 7.47
CA TYR A 13 -17.52 6.88 6.80
C TYR A 13 -18.45 6.16 5.80
N ALA A 14 -17.91 5.27 4.96
CA ALA A 14 -18.71 4.50 4.01
C ALA A 14 -19.75 3.62 4.72
N ARG A 15 -19.39 2.95 5.83
CA ARG A 15 -20.34 2.19 6.65
C ARG A 15 -21.53 3.04 7.08
N ARG A 16 -21.29 4.26 7.58
CA ARG A 16 -22.35 5.20 7.97
C ARG A 16 -23.19 5.65 6.77
N LYS A 17 -22.53 6.02 5.67
CA LYS A 17 -23.20 6.51 4.45
C LYS A 17 -24.15 5.49 3.84
N TYR A 18 -23.72 4.23 3.74
CA TYR A 18 -24.50 3.15 3.13
C TYR A 18 -25.22 2.26 4.15
N LYS A 19 -25.22 2.65 5.44
CA LYS A 19 -25.89 1.93 6.55
C LYS A 19 -25.49 0.45 6.65
N ILE A 20 -24.19 0.16 6.45
CA ILE A 20 -23.64 -1.19 6.58
C ILE A 20 -23.01 -1.37 7.97
N SER A 21 -23.77 -1.96 8.88
CA SER A 21 -23.31 -2.32 10.22
C SER A 21 -22.20 -3.39 10.16
N PRO A 22 -21.34 -3.48 11.17
CA PRO A 22 -20.56 -4.70 11.43
C PRO A 22 -21.50 -5.82 11.95
N PRO A 23 -21.21 -7.11 11.66
CA PRO A 23 -20.00 -7.66 11.04
C PRO A 23 -19.98 -7.63 9.50
N GLU A 24 -20.99 -7.07 8.85
CA GLU A 24 -21.18 -7.14 7.40
C GLU A 24 -20.03 -6.45 6.64
N THR A 25 -19.58 -7.10 5.57
CA THR A 25 -18.53 -6.59 4.67
C THR A 25 -18.98 -6.53 3.21
N THR A 26 -20.27 -6.79 2.97
CA THR A 26 -20.95 -6.75 1.68
C THR A 26 -22.15 -5.78 1.74
N GLY A 27 -22.57 -5.23 0.61
CA GLY A 27 -23.70 -4.30 0.54
C GLY A 27 -23.60 -3.37 -0.67
N HIS A 28 -23.57 -2.05 -0.43
CA HIS A 28 -23.50 -1.08 -1.52
C HIS A 28 -22.16 -1.20 -2.29
N PRO A 29 -22.15 -1.21 -3.64
CA PRO A 29 -20.92 -1.41 -4.41
C PRO A 29 -19.78 -0.43 -4.07
N GLU A 30 -20.09 0.84 -3.76
CA GLU A 30 -19.09 1.83 -3.32
C GLU A 30 -18.51 1.53 -1.93
N PHE A 31 -19.33 0.98 -1.02
CA PHE A 31 -18.84 0.50 0.26
C PHE A 31 -17.88 -0.67 0.07
N GLU A 32 -18.28 -1.68 -0.72
CA GLU A 32 -17.44 -2.86 -0.97
C GLU A 32 -16.11 -2.47 -1.61
N ARG A 33 -16.10 -1.56 -2.59
CA ARG A 33 -14.85 -1.07 -3.20
C ARG A 33 -13.98 -0.36 -2.17
N THR A 34 -14.55 0.50 -1.33
CA THR A 34 -13.81 1.21 -0.26
C THR A 34 -13.22 0.24 0.75
N PHE A 35 -14.00 -0.74 1.18
CA PHE A 35 -13.58 -1.80 2.11
C PHE A 35 -12.46 -2.66 1.52
N ARG A 36 -12.61 -3.12 0.28
CA ARG A 36 -11.59 -3.92 -0.43
C ARG A 36 -10.32 -3.12 -0.70
N ALA A 37 -10.43 -1.83 -1.02
CA ALA A 37 -9.27 -0.96 -1.20
C ALA A 37 -8.47 -0.80 0.11
N GLN A 38 -9.14 -0.61 1.24
CA GLN A 38 -8.48 -0.54 2.55
C GLN A 38 -7.84 -1.88 2.93
N ALA A 39 -8.56 -3.00 2.79
CA ALA A 39 -8.06 -4.33 3.11
C ALA A 39 -6.80 -4.67 2.31
N ASN A 40 -6.81 -4.45 0.99
CA ASN A 40 -5.64 -4.67 0.14
C ASN A 40 -4.43 -3.84 0.57
N CYS A 41 -4.63 -2.55 0.88
CA CYS A 41 -3.54 -1.71 1.36
C CYS A 41 -2.98 -2.21 2.71
N SER A 42 -3.84 -2.72 3.60
CA SER A 42 -3.43 -3.31 4.88
C SER A 42 -2.65 -4.62 4.71
N GLU A 43 -3.05 -5.50 3.78
CA GLU A 43 -2.35 -6.75 3.49
C GLU A 43 -0.92 -6.52 2.97
N TYR A 44 -0.72 -5.51 2.13
CA TYR A 44 0.59 -5.19 1.56
C TYR A 44 1.47 -4.32 2.47
N PHE A 45 0.90 -3.71 3.52
CA PHE A 45 1.65 -2.78 4.36
C PHE A 45 2.80 -3.45 5.13
N PRO A 46 2.66 -4.65 5.73
CA PRO A 46 3.77 -5.36 6.35
C PRO A 46 4.90 -5.65 5.37
N VAL A 47 4.57 -6.16 4.18
CA VAL A 47 5.56 -6.44 3.12
C VAL A 47 6.33 -5.18 2.74
N PHE A 48 5.62 -4.08 2.53
CA PHE A 48 6.23 -2.79 2.23
C PHE A 48 7.18 -2.33 3.35
N ILE A 49 6.76 -2.36 4.60
CA ILE A 49 7.59 -1.91 5.73
C ILE A 49 8.82 -2.79 5.88
N SER A 50 8.69 -4.12 5.78
CA SER A 50 9.84 -5.03 5.83
C SER A 50 10.87 -4.71 4.76
N LEU A 51 10.43 -4.54 3.50
CA LEU A 51 11.33 -4.20 2.39
C LEU A 51 11.96 -2.82 2.55
N LEU A 52 11.18 -1.82 2.98
CA LEU A 52 11.66 -0.47 3.23
C LEU A 52 12.78 -0.44 4.28
N TRP A 53 12.63 -1.18 5.38
CA TRP A 53 13.66 -1.24 6.41
C TRP A 53 14.91 -1.97 5.93
N VAL A 54 14.75 -3.13 5.29
CA VAL A 54 15.90 -3.91 4.79
C VAL A 54 16.66 -3.11 3.73
N ALA A 55 15.99 -2.57 2.72
CA ALA A 55 16.65 -1.74 1.71
C ALA A 55 17.24 -0.44 2.29
N GLY A 56 16.63 0.12 3.34
CA GLY A 56 17.12 1.34 3.98
C GLY A 56 18.42 1.11 4.75
N ILE A 57 18.52 -0.02 5.47
CA ILE A 57 19.68 -0.40 6.27
C ILE A 57 20.82 -0.94 5.39
N PHE A 58 20.50 -1.87 4.48
CA PHE A 58 21.53 -2.63 3.76
C PHE A 58 21.94 -2.03 2.40
N PHE A 59 21.13 -1.14 1.82
CA PHE A 59 21.44 -0.54 0.52
C PHE A 59 21.71 0.96 0.63
N HIS A 60 20.68 1.78 0.81
CA HIS A 60 20.84 3.24 0.92
C HIS A 60 19.59 3.90 1.50
N GLN A 61 19.73 4.61 2.63
CA GLN A 61 18.60 5.21 3.34
C GLN A 61 17.82 6.24 2.50
N GLY A 62 18.51 7.18 1.84
CA GLY A 62 17.88 8.23 1.02
C GLY A 62 17.07 7.71 -0.18
N VAL A 63 17.66 6.86 -1.01
CA VAL A 63 16.98 6.22 -2.17
C VAL A 63 15.76 5.42 -1.71
N THR A 64 15.91 4.62 -0.65
CA THR A 64 14.82 3.81 -0.12
C THR A 64 13.68 4.67 0.45
N ALA A 65 13.99 5.75 1.17
CA ALA A 65 12.99 6.69 1.66
C ALA A 65 12.20 7.35 0.52
N ALA A 66 12.88 7.78 -0.55
CA ALA A 66 12.24 8.35 -1.74
C ALA A 66 11.30 7.33 -2.41
N CYS A 67 11.76 6.09 -2.62
CA CYS A 67 10.93 5.01 -3.14
C CYS A 67 9.70 4.74 -2.25
N GLY A 68 9.89 4.77 -0.93
CA GLY A 68 8.81 4.61 0.05
C GLY A 68 7.74 5.69 -0.03
N LEU A 69 8.14 6.96 -0.19
CA LEU A 69 7.19 8.07 -0.38
C LEU A 69 6.38 7.91 -1.68
N LEU A 70 7.06 7.56 -2.78
CA LEU A 70 6.40 7.29 -4.06
C LEU A 70 5.42 6.09 -3.96
N TYR A 71 5.78 5.06 -3.19
CA TYR A 71 4.92 3.90 -2.97
C TYR A 71 3.65 4.30 -2.22
N LEU A 72 3.79 5.06 -1.12
CA LEU A 72 2.65 5.55 -0.34
C LEU A 72 1.75 6.47 -1.17
N TYR A 73 2.33 7.34 -2.00
CA TYR A 73 1.56 8.18 -2.93
C TYR A 73 0.78 7.33 -3.94
N SER A 74 1.42 6.33 -4.54
CA SER A 74 0.77 5.42 -5.49
C SER A 74 -0.36 4.64 -4.82
N ARG A 75 -0.17 4.21 -3.56
CA ARG A 75 -1.24 3.58 -2.79
C ARG A 75 -2.38 4.55 -2.46
N LEU A 76 -2.11 5.84 -2.25
CA LEU A 76 -3.17 6.84 -2.05
C LEU A 76 -4.05 6.93 -3.29
N LYS A 77 -3.41 7.01 -4.46
CA LYS A 77 -4.10 7.03 -5.76
C LYS A 77 -4.83 5.72 -6.04
N TYR A 78 -4.26 4.58 -5.65
CA TYR A 78 -4.94 3.28 -5.73
C TYR A 78 -6.24 3.28 -4.94
N PHE A 79 -6.19 3.74 -3.70
CA PHE A 79 -7.38 3.78 -2.85
C PHE A 79 -8.45 4.72 -3.42
N GLN A 80 -8.08 5.97 -3.75
CA GLN A 80 -8.99 6.95 -4.34
C GLN A 80 -9.58 6.49 -5.69
N GLY A 81 -8.75 5.87 -6.53
CA GLY A 81 -9.20 5.34 -7.82
C GLY A 81 -10.16 4.17 -7.63
N TYR A 82 -9.86 3.25 -6.73
CA TYR A 82 -10.69 2.07 -6.49
C TYR A 82 -12.03 2.43 -5.85
N THR A 83 -12.06 3.37 -4.89
CA THR A 83 -13.32 3.80 -4.26
C THR A 83 -14.27 4.40 -5.30
N ALA A 84 -13.76 5.21 -6.23
CA ALA A 84 -14.54 5.77 -7.33
C ALA A 84 -15.00 4.69 -8.33
N ALA A 85 -14.08 3.90 -8.87
CA ALA A 85 -14.39 2.86 -9.85
C ALA A 85 -13.40 1.70 -9.77
N ALA A 86 -13.86 0.47 -10.02
CA ALA A 86 -13.00 -0.71 -10.01
C ALA A 86 -11.80 -0.58 -10.97
N GLN A 87 -11.98 0.12 -12.09
CA GLN A 87 -10.95 0.26 -13.13
C GLN A 87 -9.93 1.35 -12.77
N GLY A 88 -10.35 2.35 -11.98
CA GLY A 88 -9.48 3.42 -11.49
C GLY A 88 -8.34 2.92 -10.59
N ARG A 89 -8.42 1.67 -10.12
CA ARG A 89 -7.38 1.05 -9.29
C ARG A 89 -6.15 0.60 -10.09
N LEU A 90 -6.28 0.32 -11.39
CA LEU A 90 -5.27 -0.48 -12.13
C LEU A 90 -3.94 0.26 -12.32
N ALA A 91 -3.96 1.47 -12.90
CA ALA A 91 -2.75 2.26 -13.12
C ALA A 91 -1.95 2.51 -11.82
N PRO A 92 -2.56 3.02 -10.73
CA PRO A 92 -1.83 3.19 -9.48
C PRO A 92 -1.44 1.87 -8.79
N LEU A 93 -2.19 0.78 -9.00
CA LEU A 93 -1.78 -0.55 -8.54
C LEU A 93 -0.46 -0.95 -9.21
N TYR A 94 -0.36 -0.86 -10.54
CA TYR A 94 0.86 -1.21 -11.27
C TYR A 94 2.04 -0.33 -10.84
N ALA A 95 1.83 0.98 -10.68
CA ALA A 95 2.86 1.88 -10.17
C ALA A 95 3.35 1.46 -8.76
N SER A 96 2.42 1.14 -7.86
CA SER A 96 2.77 0.68 -6.50
C SER A 96 3.49 -0.68 -6.51
N ALA A 97 3.12 -1.58 -7.43
CA ALA A 97 3.77 -2.88 -7.58
C ALA A 97 5.20 -2.74 -8.10
N TRP A 98 5.43 -1.89 -9.11
CA TRP A 98 6.76 -1.57 -9.63
C TRP A 98 7.68 -1.03 -8.55
N LEU A 99 7.20 -0.09 -7.73
CA LEU A 99 7.99 0.47 -6.62
C LEU A 99 8.28 -0.57 -5.54
N LEU A 100 7.34 -1.48 -5.28
CA LEU A 100 7.58 -2.58 -4.34
C LEU A 100 8.64 -3.55 -4.86
N TRP A 101 8.60 -3.92 -6.14
CA TRP A 101 9.62 -4.75 -6.79
C TRP A 101 10.99 -4.07 -6.84
N LEU A 102 11.03 -2.75 -7.04
CA LEU A 102 12.26 -1.98 -6.91
C LEU A 102 12.84 -2.12 -5.50
N LEU A 103 12.02 -1.95 -4.45
CA LEU A 103 12.46 -2.14 -3.06
C LEU A 103 12.97 -3.57 -2.80
N VAL A 104 12.35 -4.60 -3.40
CA VAL A 104 12.88 -5.97 -3.37
C VAL A 104 14.28 -6.03 -3.97
N GLY A 105 14.48 -5.46 -5.16
CA GLY A 105 15.78 -5.41 -5.82
C GLY A 105 16.84 -4.70 -4.99
N LEU A 106 16.51 -3.55 -4.39
CA LEU A 106 17.43 -2.81 -3.51
C LEU A 106 17.78 -3.61 -2.26
N ALA A 107 16.78 -4.22 -1.61
CA ALA A 107 17.00 -5.06 -0.43
C ALA A 107 17.91 -6.26 -0.75
N LEU A 108 17.66 -6.96 -1.85
CA LEU A 108 18.50 -8.08 -2.30
C LEU A 108 19.91 -7.63 -2.63
N ALA A 109 20.09 -6.52 -3.36
CA ALA A 109 21.40 -5.99 -3.68
C ALA A 109 22.19 -5.63 -2.42
N GLY A 110 21.56 -4.97 -1.44
CA GLY A 110 22.20 -4.64 -0.16
C GLY A 110 22.60 -5.87 0.65
N LEU A 111 21.72 -6.87 0.74
CA LEU A 111 22.02 -8.13 1.44
C LEU A 111 23.14 -8.92 0.74
N LEU A 112 23.11 -9.02 -0.59
CA LEU A 112 24.16 -9.69 -1.36
C LEU A 112 25.50 -9.00 -1.18
N ALA A 113 25.55 -7.66 -1.23
CA ALA A 113 26.77 -6.91 -0.96
C ALA A 113 27.30 -7.17 0.46
N HIS A 114 26.41 -7.24 1.46
CA HIS A 114 26.78 -7.48 2.84
C HIS A 114 27.32 -8.90 3.10
N PHE A 115 26.76 -9.92 2.47
CA PHE A 115 27.12 -11.32 2.74
C PHE A 115 28.12 -11.93 1.75
N LEU A 116 28.20 -11.41 0.52
CA LEU A 116 29.09 -11.95 -0.52
C LEU A 116 30.37 -11.15 -0.69
N TRP A 117 30.43 -9.91 -0.20
CA TRP A 117 31.64 -9.10 -0.26
C TRP A 117 32.18 -8.90 1.17
N PRO A 118 33.33 -9.50 1.51
CA PRO A 118 33.95 -9.37 2.84
C PRO A 118 34.53 -7.97 3.10
#